data_AF-A0A1F4EZW9-F1
#
_entry.id   AF-A0A1F4EZW9-F1
#
_cell.length_a   1.000
_cell.length_b   1.000
_cell.length_c   1.000
_cell.angle_alpha   90.00
_cell.angle_beta   90.00
_cell.angle_gamma   90.00
#
_symmetry.space_group_name_H-M   'P 1'
#
loop_
_entity.id
_entity.type
_entity.pdbx_description
1 polymer ?
#
loop_
_entity_poly.entity_id
_entity_poly.type
_entity_poly.pdbx_seq_one_letter_code
_entity_poly.pdbx_strand_id
1 'polypeptide(L)'
;MVAASAVIRLGAEELGGAMAIARGVHRSCASLAALLVLAVFWRALQHGAARRGAAVALLLMLALSAVGWATGTQPPPAAALFNQLGGVALAALLAWLGGRAARAEALAVADSPLAHAALLLASLQVVFGAVLVALGPPVAPALLVAHAVAGLAAAAVSAALGARISSSGDTPRGAALVACAALAPLAGSLAVLPAPPFVLQAGHATAAALLVAAVAQLHGRLARSA
;
A
#
# COMPACT_ATOMS: atom_id res chain seq x y z
N MET A 1 -7.54 6.23 2.73
CA MET A 1 -6.78 7.17 1.87
C MET A 1 -6.59 6.64 0.45
N VAL A 2 -5.97 5.47 0.24
CA VAL A 2 -5.69 4.89 -1.10
C VAL A 2 -6.97 4.67 -1.92
N ALA A 3 -8.00 4.03 -1.34
CA ALA A 3 -9.31 3.83 -1.98
C ALA A 3 -9.93 5.16 -2.45
N ALA A 4 -10.01 6.15 -1.57
CA ALA A 4 -10.57 7.46 -1.88
C ALA A 4 -9.75 8.20 -2.96
N SER A 5 -8.42 8.05 -2.97
CA SER A 5 -7.56 8.61 -4.02
C SER A 5 -7.80 7.95 -5.38
N ALA A 6 -8.03 6.63 -5.40
CA ALA A 6 -8.38 5.91 -6.62
C ALA A 6 -9.76 6.35 -7.14
N VAL A 7 -10.75 6.48 -6.25
CA VAL A 7 -12.10 6.98 -6.59
C VAL A 7 -12.05 8.40 -7.17
N ILE A 8 -11.31 9.33 -6.56
CA ILE A 8 -11.18 10.71 -7.06
C ILE A 8 -10.57 10.74 -8.46
N ARG A 9 -9.57 9.89 -8.72
CA ARG A 9 -8.88 9.83 -10.01
C ARG A 9 -9.74 9.21 -11.10
N LEU A 10 -10.51 8.17 -10.77
CA LEU A 10 -11.25 7.36 -11.73
C LEU A 10 -12.67 7.85 -11.98
N GLY A 11 -13.28 8.52 -11.00
CA GLY A 11 -14.68 8.93 -11.06
C GLY A 11 -14.91 10.41 -11.37
N ALA A 12 -13.95 11.10 -11.99
CA ALA A 12 -14.06 12.53 -12.32
C ALA A 12 -15.29 12.85 -13.19
N GLU A 13 -15.68 11.93 -14.07
CA GLU A 13 -16.82 12.09 -14.99
C GLU A 13 -18.10 11.42 -14.47
N GLU A 14 -17.99 10.32 -13.70
CA GLU A 14 -19.14 9.50 -13.26
C GLU A 14 -19.77 9.96 -11.94
N LEU A 15 -19.01 10.60 -11.04
CA LEU A 15 -19.47 10.80 -9.65
C LEU A 15 -20.28 12.09 -9.42
N GLY A 16 -20.24 13.06 -10.34
CA GLY A 16 -20.96 14.33 -10.18
C GLY A 16 -20.80 14.94 -8.77
N GLY A 17 -21.91 15.14 -8.06
CA GLY A 17 -21.93 15.66 -6.68
C GLY A 17 -21.23 14.77 -5.62
N ALA A 18 -21.11 13.46 -5.85
CA ALA A 18 -20.40 12.54 -4.95
C ALA A 18 -18.87 12.73 -4.96
N MET A 19 -18.32 13.46 -5.94
CA MET A 19 -16.91 13.84 -5.97
C MET A 19 -16.52 14.71 -4.77
N ALA A 20 -17.42 15.59 -4.32
CA ALA A 20 -17.20 16.41 -3.12
C ALA A 20 -17.05 15.54 -1.86
N ILE A 21 -17.90 14.50 -1.73
CA ILE A 21 -17.83 13.54 -0.63
C ILE A 21 -16.52 12.75 -0.68
N ALA A 22 -16.13 12.22 -1.85
CA ALA A 22 -14.88 11.47 -2.01
C ALA A 22 -13.64 12.31 -1.62
N ARG A 23 -13.61 13.59 -2.04
CA ARG A 23 -12.57 14.56 -1.64
C ARG A 23 -12.59 14.84 -0.15
N GLY A 24 -13.78 15.01 0.44
CA GLY A 24 -13.94 15.17 1.89
C GLY A 24 -13.37 13.98 2.66
N VAL A 25 -13.76 12.76 2.31
CA VAL A 25 -13.25 11.52 2.92
C VAL A 25 -11.74 11.41 2.76
N HIS A 26 -11.20 11.70 1.57
CA HIS A 26 -9.76 11.66 1.33
C HIS A 26 -9.00 12.64 2.25
N ARG A 27 -9.47 13.90 2.35
CA ARG A 27 -8.87 14.91 3.23
C ARG A 27 -8.93 14.51 4.70
N SER A 28 -10.08 14.01 5.17
CA SER A 28 -10.21 13.52 6.54
C SER A 28 -9.27 12.35 6.84
N CYS A 29 -9.15 11.39 5.91
CA CYS A 29 -8.16 10.32 6.03
C CYS A 29 -6.72 10.85 6.05
N ALA A 30 -6.40 11.84 5.23
CA ALA A 30 -5.06 12.44 5.19
C ALA A 30 -4.72 13.14 6.51
N SER A 31 -5.66 13.89 7.09
CA SER A 31 -5.50 14.51 8.41
C SER A 31 -5.30 13.47 9.51
N LEU A 32 -6.08 12.40 9.52
CA LEU A 32 -5.90 11.30 10.48
C LEU A 32 -4.55 10.61 10.31
N ALA A 33 -4.10 10.39 9.07
CA ALA A 33 -2.78 9.84 8.79
C ALA A 33 -1.66 10.78 9.28
N ALA A 34 -1.80 12.09 9.11
CA ALA A 34 -0.85 13.08 9.62
C ALA A 34 -0.75 13.04 11.15
N LEU A 35 -1.89 12.98 11.86
CA LEU A 35 -1.91 12.83 13.31
C LEU A 35 -1.25 11.53 13.77
N LEU A 36 -1.50 10.42 13.08
CA LEU A 36 -0.86 9.14 13.37
C LEU A 36 0.66 9.20 13.17
N VAL A 37 1.12 9.82 12.08
CA VAL A 37 2.56 10.00 11.80
C VAL A 37 3.22 10.84 12.89
N LEU A 38 2.59 11.94 13.31
CA LEU A 38 3.08 12.78 14.41
C LEU A 38 3.16 12.00 15.73
N ALA A 39 2.12 11.22 16.06
CA ALA A 39 2.11 10.40 17.26
C ALA A 39 3.22 9.32 17.23
N VAL A 40 3.41 8.64 16.08
CA VAL A 40 4.48 7.65 15.89
C VAL A 40 5.85 8.32 15.99
N PHE A 41 6.05 9.49 15.39
CA PHE A 41 7.30 10.24 15.45
C PHE A 41 7.63 10.67 16.89
N TRP A 42 6.66 11.26 17.59
CA TRP A 42 6.80 11.65 18.99
C TRP A 42 7.22 10.46 19.86
N ARG A 43 6.54 9.32 19.71
CA ARG A 43 6.89 8.09 20.44
C ARG A 43 8.27 7.56 20.06
N ALA A 44 8.67 7.67 18.80
CA ALA A 44 9.98 7.23 18.33
C ALA A 44 11.13 8.09 18.89
N LEU A 45 10.89 9.38 19.19
CA LEU A 45 11.86 10.23 19.89
C LEU A 45 12.17 9.72 21.30
N GLN A 46 11.20 9.08 21.97
CA GLN A 46 11.36 8.55 23.32
C GLN A 46 12.13 7.21 23.37
N HIS A 47 12.07 6.41 22.29
CA HIS A 47 12.57 5.03 22.30
C HIS A 47 13.73 4.72 21.33
N GLY A 48 14.19 5.70 20.53
CA GLY A 48 15.43 5.65 19.73
C GLY A 48 15.45 4.68 18.54
N ALA A 49 15.10 3.41 18.75
CA ALA A 49 15.22 2.31 17.77
C ALA A 49 14.38 2.51 16.49
N ALA A 50 13.30 3.28 16.58
CA ALA A 50 12.40 3.58 15.47
C ALA A 50 12.58 4.99 14.87
N ARG A 51 13.51 5.80 15.40
CA ARG A 51 13.64 7.24 15.08
C ARG A 51 13.85 7.51 13.60
N ARG A 52 14.73 6.75 12.94
CA ARG A 52 15.01 6.92 11.50
C ARG A 52 13.78 6.66 10.64
N GLY A 53 13.11 5.52 10.85
CA GLY A 53 11.90 5.18 10.09
C GLY A 53 10.75 6.16 10.33
N ALA A 54 10.56 6.61 11.57
CA ALA A 54 9.54 7.61 11.89
C ALA A 54 9.87 9.00 11.29
N ALA A 55 11.15 9.39 11.23
CA ALA A 55 11.57 10.61 10.55
C ALA A 55 11.30 10.55 9.04
N VAL A 56 11.57 9.41 8.40
CA VAL A 56 11.23 9.20 6.98
C VAL A 56 9.72 9.29 6.76
N ALA A 57 8.90 8.70 7.64
CA ALA A 57 7.44 8.80 7.56
C ALA A 57 6.95 10.25 7.70
N LEU A 58 7.55 11.02 8.62
CA LEU A 58 7.25 12.43 8.80
C LEU A 58 7.62 13.24 7.56
N LEU A 59 8.83 13.07 7.03
CA LEU A 59 9.28 13.78 5.82
C LEU A 59 8.40 13.45 4.61
N LEU A 60 8.03 12.18 4.43
CA LEU A 60 7.13 11.77 3.36
C LEU A 60 5.73 12.37 3.52
N MET A 61 5.17 12.39 4.74
CA MET A 61 3.88 13.01 5.03
C MET A 61 3.91 14.53 4.75
N LEU A 62 4.98 15.22 5.15
CA LEU A 62 5.16 16.64 4.86
C LEU A 62 5.26 16.91 3.36
N ALA A 63 6.01 16.09 2.62
CA ALA A 63 6.14 16.21 1.17
C ALA A 63 4.78 15.98 0.46
N LEU A 64 4.04 14.93 0.84
CA LEU A 64 2.68 14.68 0.34
C LEU A 64 1.72 15.84 0.63
N SER A 65 1.80 16.42 1.83
CA SER A 65 0.97 17.55 2.23
C SER A 65 1.31 18.81 1.43
N ALA A 66 2.60 19.10 1.24
CA ALA A 66 3.06 20.24 0.47
C ALA A 66 2.66 20.14 -1.01
N VAL A 67 2.85 18.96 -1.62
CA VAL A 67 2.41 18.71 -3.01
C VAL A 67 0.90 18.82 -3.12
N GLY A 68 0.14 18.16 -2.22
CA GLY A 68 -1.32 18.22 -2.22
C GLY A 68 -1.88 19.64 -2.05
N TRP A 69 -1.23 20.46 -1.22
CA TRP A 69 -1.58 21.88 -1.06
C TRP A 69 -1.27 22.68 -2.33
N ALA A 70 -0.05 22.55 -2.87
CA ALA A 70 0.40 23.30 -4.03
C ALA A 70 -0.40 23.00 -5.31
N THR A 71 -0.89 21.76 -5.45
CA THR A 71 -1.58 21.32 -6.67
C THR A 71 -3.11 21.42 -6.59
N GLY A 72 -3.67 21.71 -5.42
CA GLY A 72 -5.10 21.90 -5.24
C GLY A 72 -5.95 20.70 -5.65
N THR A 73 -7.01 20.96 -6.43
CA THR A 73 -8.02 19.95 -6.83
C THR A 73 -7.79 19.34 -8.21
N GLN A 74 -6.85 19.88 -8.99
CA GLN A 74 -6.49 19.40 -10.33
C GLN A 74 -4.98 19.17 -10.42
N PRO A 75 -4.46 18.11 -9.76
CA PRO A 75 -3.03 17.86 -9.76
C PRO A 75 -2.53 17.45 -11.15
N PRO A 76 -1.34 17.92 -11.57
CA PRO A 76 -0.70 17.40 -12.77
C PRO A 76 -0.38 15.90 -12.60
N PRO A 77 -0.21 15.13 -13.70
CA PRO A 77 -0.04 13.67 -13.64
C PRO A 77 1.08 13.20 -12.70
N ALA A 78 2.21 13.92 -12.70
CA ALA A 78 3.34 13.60 -11.81
C ALA A 78 2.98 13.75 -10.33
N ALA A 79 2.20 14.78 -9.96
CA ALA A 79 1.75 14.98 -8.58
C ALA A 79 0.70 13.94 -8.17
N ALA A 80 -0.20 13.55 -9.08
CA ALA A 80 -1.16 12.48 -8.84
C ALA A 80 -0.45 11.12 -8.61
N LEU A 81 0.57 10.83 -9.43
CA LEU A 81 1.41 9.64 -9.28
C LEU A 81 2.18 9.65 -7.96
N PHE A 82 2.81 10.77 -7.61
CA PHE A 82 3.50 10.95 -6.34
C PHE A 82 2.57 10.74 -5.14
N ASN A 83 1.36 11.32 -5.16
CA ASN A 83 0.38 11.13 -4.09
C ASN A 83 -0.06 9.67 -3.95
N GLN A 84 -0.25 8.96 -5.06
CA GLN A 84 -0.60 7.54 -5.04
C GLN A 84 0.53 6.68 -4.45
N LEU A 85 1.73 6.78 -5.03
CA LEU A 85 2.87 5.97 -4.61
C LEU A 85 3.33 6.34 -3.21
N GLY A 86 3.43 7.63 -2.90
CA GLY A 86 3.80 8.12 -1.58
C GLY A 86 2.77 7.75 -0.53
N GLY A 87 1.47 7.76 -0.85
CA GLY A 87 0.43 7.30 0.07
C GLY A 87 0.55 5.81 0.41
N VAL A 88 0.82 4.95 -0.58
CA VAL A 88 1.07 3.52 -0.35
C VAL A 88 2.37 3.31 0.43
N ALA A 89 3.45 4.02 0.06
CA ALA A 89 4.73 3.94 0.74
C ALA A 89 4.62 4.38 2.21
N LEU A 90 3.87 5.45 2.50
CA LEU A 90 3.61 5.90 3.87
C LEU A 90 2.83 4.85 4.66
N ALA A 91 1.78 4.25 4.07
CA ALA A 91 1.02 3.17 4.71
C ALA A 91 1.91 1.95 5.01
N ALA A 92 2.75 1.54 4.05
CA ALA A 92 3.70 0.44 4.20
C ALA A 92 4.73 0.73 5.30
N LEU A 93 5.27 1.95 5.34
CA LEU A 93 6.25 2.35 6.34
C LEU A 93 5.66 2.39 7.76
N LEU A 94 4.43 2.90 7.91
CA LEU A 94 3.71 2.86 9.19
C LEU A 94 3.41 1.43 9.62
N ALA A 95 3.01 0.56 8.70
CA ALA A 95 2.80 -0.85 8.96
C ALA A 95 4.10 -1.54 9.39
N TRP A 96 5.22 -1.27 8.72
CA TRP A 96 6.55 -1.75 9.08
C TRP A 96 7.00 -1.29 10.47
N LEU A 97 6.80 -0.01 10.80
CA LEU A 97 7.07 0.53 12.15
C LEU A 97 6.20 -0.14 13.21
N GLY A 98 4.92 -0.35 12.91
CA GLY A 98 4.00 -1.11 13.78
C GLY A 98 4.46 -2.55 13.99
N GLY A 99 4.96 -3.20 12.92
CA GLY A 99 5.59 -4.51 12.98
C GLY A 99 6.80 -4.53 13.92
N ARG A 100 7.73 -3.58 13.77
CA ARG A 100 8.87 -3.45 14.68
C ARG A 100 8.47 -3.21 16.13
N ALA A 101 7.39 -2.45 16.36
CA ALA A 101 6.91 -2.16 17.70
C ALA A 101 6.18 -3.35 18.36
N ALA A 102 5.58 -4.25 17.57
CA ALA A 102 4.84 -5.40 18.07
C ALA A 102 5.74 -6.32 18.92
N ARG A 103 5.13 -6.99 19.90
CA ARG A 103 5.82 -8.02 20.70
C ARG A 103 6.25 -9.16 19.77
N ALA A 104 7.48 -9.64 19.96
CA ALA A 104 8.03 -10.77 19.24
C ALA A 104 7.32 -12.04 19.72
N GLU A 105 6.26 -12.43 19.01
CA GLU A 105 5.97 -13.85 18.89
C GLU A 105 6.99 -14.42 17.90
N ALA A 106 7.53 -15.60 18.19
CA ALA A 106 8.66 -16.19 17.47
C ALA A 106 8.30 -16.48 16.00
N LEU A 107 8.46 -15.49 15.13
CA LEU A 107 8.57 -15.72 13.69
C LEU A 107 10.00 -16.21 13.40
N ALA A 108 10.12 -17.24 12.55
CA ALA A 108 11.41 -17.83 12.24
C ALA A 108 12.26 -16.85 11.42
N VAL A 109 13.52 -16.64 11.81
CA VAL A 109 14.48 -15.80 11.05
C VAL A 109 14.63 -16.28 9.59
N ALA A 110 14.45 -17.59 9.36
CA ALA A 110 14.43 -18.21 8.04
C ALA A 110 13.33 -17.69 7.09
N ASP A 111 12.34 -16.95 7.60
CA ASP A 111 11.29 -16.32 6.79
C ASP A 111 11.69 -14.94 6.24
N SER A 112 12.81 -14.36 6.70
CA SER A 112 13.27 -13.02 6.31
C SER A 112 13.46 -12.85 4.80
N PRO A 113 14.13 -13.76 4.06
CA PRO A 113 14.26 -13.63 2.61
C PRO A 113 12.92 -13.65 1.89
N LEU A 114 11.96 -14.46 2.39
CA LEU A 114 10.64 -14.59 1.80
C LEU A 114 9.79 -13.33 2.03
N ALA A 115 9.85 -12.76 3.23
CA ALA A 115 9.20 -11.49 3.54
C ALA A 115 9.80 -10.33 2.72
N HIS A 116 11.11 -10.33 2.52
CA HIS A 116 11.77 -9.34 1.66
C HIS A 116 11.35 -9.47 0.20
N ALA A 117 11.34 -10.68 -0.35
CA ALA A 117 10.89 -10.95 -1.71
C ALA A 117 9.42 -10.55 -1.91
N ALA A 118 8.55 -10.90 -0.96
CA ALA A 118 7.14 -10.49 -0.98
C ALA A 118 7.00 -8.96 -1.00
N LEU A 119 7.77 -8.25 -0.18
CA LEU A 119 7.71 -6.79 -0.09
C LEU A 119 8.18 -6.14 -1.40
N LEU A 120 9.28 -6.63 -1.97
CA LEU A 120 9.82 -6.14 -3.23
C LEU A 120 8.84 -6.33 -4.37
N LEU A 121 8.30 -7.55 -4.53
CA LEU A 121 7.35 -7.87 -5.59
C LEU A 121 6.04 -7.09 -5.45
N ALA A 122 5.50 -6.98 -4.23
CA ALA A 122 4.30 -6.20 -3.98
C ALA A 122 4.52 -4.70 -4.26
N SER A 123 5.72 -4.18 -3.96
CA SER A 123 6.09 -2.80 -4.27
C SER A 123 6.23 -2.56 -5.77
N LEU A 124 6.92 -3.45 -6.49
CA LEU A 124 7.02 -3.41 -7.95
C LEU A 124 5.63 -3.46 -8.59
N GLN A 125 4.74 -4.30 -8.06
CA GLN A 125 3.38 -4.41 -8.55
C GLN A 125 2.61 -3.09 -8.46
N VAL A 126 2.70 -2.40 -7.32
CA VAL A 126 2.09 -1.08 -7.13
C VAL A 126 2.71 -0.04 -8.06
N VAL A 127 4.04 -0.07 -8.26
CA VAL A 127 4.74 0.85 -9.17
C VAL A 127 4.26 0.65 -10.59
N PHE A 128 4.29 -0.58 -11.12
CA PHE A 128 3.82 -0.86 -12.48
C PHE A 128 2.34 -0.49 -12.66
N GLY A 129 1.50 -0.78 -11.67
CA GLY A 129 0.08 -0.40 -11.71
C GLY A 129 -0.14 1.11 -11.74
N ALA A 130 0.64 1.88 -10.98
CA ALA A 130 0.55 3.33 -10.98
C ALA A 130 1.09 3.95 -12.28
N VAL A 131 2.16 3.39 -12.84
CA VAL A 131 2.74 3.83 -14.12
C VAL A 131 1.80 3.51 -15.29
N LEU A 132 1.11 2.37 -15.28
CA LEU A 132 0.07 2.03 -16.27
C LEU A 132 -1.00 3.09 -16.37
N VAL A 133 -1.49 3.53 -15.20
CA VAL A 133 -2.50 4.59 -15.12
C VAL A 133 -1.95 5.94 -15.60
N ALA A 134 -0.66 6.21 -15.41
CA ALA A 134 -0.05 7.49 -15.74
C ALA A 134 0.37 7.64 -17.22
N LEU A 135 0.87 6.58 -17.86
CA LEU A 135 1.47 6.66 -19.20
C LEU A 135 0.49 6.38 -20.37
N GLY A 136 -0.70 5.87 -20.08
CA GLY A 136 -1.74 5.66 -21.09
C GLY A 136 -1.47 4.51 -22.08
N PRO A 137 -2.20 4.46 -23.22
CA PRO A 137 -2.28 3.31 -24.12
C PRO A 137 -0.97 2.83 -24.80
N PRO A 138 0.00 3.67 -25.19
CA PRO A 138 1.07 3.25 -26.11
C PRO A 138 2.14 2.34 -25.47
N VAL A 139 2.27 2.33 -24.14
CA VAL A 139 3.19 1.46 -23.38
C VAL A 139 2.46 0.33 -22.64
N ALA A 140 1.15 0.19 -22.89
CA ALA A 140 0.26 -0.62 -22.08
C ALA A 140 0.58 -2.13 -22.09
N PRO A 141 0.92 -2.81 -23.21
CA PRO A 141 1.00 -4.28 -23.20
C PRO A 141 2.13 -4.83 -22.33
N ALA A 142 3.36 -4.34 -22.53
CA ALA A 142 4.53 -4.83 -21.79
C ALA A 142 4.43 -4.48 -20.30
N LEU A 143 3.96 -3.27 -19.98
CA LEU A 143 3.78 -2.83 -18.60
C LEU A 143 2.60 -3.55 -17.91
N LEU A 144 1.54 -3.88 -18.66
CA LEU A 144 0.43 -4.69 -18.16
C LEU A 144 0.88 -6.10 -17.84
N VAL A 145 1.69 -6.72 -18.71
CA VAL A 145 2.28 -8.03 -18.44
C VAL A 145 3.21 -7.94 -17.21
N ALA A 146 4.07 -6.92 -17.13
CA ALA A 146 4.94 -6.73 -15.97
C ALA A 146 4.15 -6.56 -14.66
N HIS A 147 3.07 -5.78 -14.68
CA HIS A 147 2.13 -5.64 -13.57
C HIS A 147 1.47 -7.00 -13.23
N ALA A 148 0.86 -7.68 -14.20
CA ALA A 148 0.21 -8.97 -13.95
C ALA A 148 1.17 -10.01 -13.36
N VAL A 149 2.38 -10.14 -13.92
CA VAL A 149 3.40 -11.09 -13.45
C VAL A 149 3.90 -10.71 -12.06
N ALA A 150 4.23 -9.44 -11.82
CA ALA A 150 4.67 -8.98 -10.50
C ALA A 150 3.58 -9.19 -9.44
N GLY A 151 2.31 -8.95 -9.79
CA GLY A 151 1.16 -9.17 -8.92
C GLY A 151 0.96 -10.64 -8.55
N LEU A 152 1.01 -11.55 -9.54
CA LEU A 152 0.91 -12.99 -9.30
C LEU A 152 2.10 -13.50 -8.47
N ALA A 153 3.31 -13.04 -8.76
CA ALA A 153 4.50 -13.39 -7.99
C ALA A 153 4.39 -12.88 -6.54
N ALA A 154 3.98 -11.63 -6.34
CA ALA A 154 3.74 -11.06 -5.01
C ALA A 154 2.69 -11.85 -4.23
N ALA A 155 1.59 -12.23 -4.88
CA ALA A 155 0.53 -13.05 -4.30
C ALA A 155 1.04 -14.44 -3.90
N ALA A 156 1.75 -15.14 -4.80
CA ALA A 156 2.28 -16.47 -4.53
C ALA A 156 3.28 -16.48 -3.36
N VAL A 157 4.24 -15.54 -3.36
CA VAL A 157 5.25 -15.44 -2.30
C VAL A 157 4.61 -15.05 -0.97
N SER A 158 3.63 -14.15 -0.98
CA SER A 158 2.88 -13.75 0.23
C SER A 158 2.00 -14.87 0.77
N ALA A 159 1.35 -15.64 -0.10
CA ALA A 159 0.56 -16.81 0.29
C ALA A 159 1.44 -17.91 0.89
N ALA A 160 2.62 -18.17 0.30
CA ALA A 160 3.61 -19.10 0.85
C ALA A 160 4.09 -18.64 2.23
N LEU A 161 4.38 -17.35 2.40
CA LEU A 161 4.73 -16.78 3.71
C LEU A 161 3.58 -16.94 4.71
N GLY A 162 2.34 -16.69 4.30
CA GLY A 162 1.16 -16.83 5.15
C GLY A 162 0.91 -18.27 5.58
N ALA A 163 1.12 -19.25 4.68
CA ALA A 163 1.06 -20.67 5.00
C ALA A 163 2.12 -21.07 6.03
N ARG A 164 3.36 -20.56 5.91
CA ARG A 164 4.43 -20.80 6.88
C ARG A 164 4.09 -20.22 8.26
N ILE A 165 3.59 -18.99 8.31
CA ILE A 165 3.14 -18.33 9.56
C ILE A 165 2.01 -19.11 10.23
N SER A 166 1.05 -19.61 9.43
CA SER A 166 -0.04 -20.46 9.92
C SER A 166 0.50 -21.76 10.50
N SER A 167 1.44 -22.42 9.81
CA SER A 167 2.05 -23.67 10.27
C SER A 167 2.92 -23.50 11.53
N SER A 168 3.45 -22.29 11.78
CA SER A 168 4.23 -21.98 12.98
C SER A 168 3.37 -21.57 14.19
N GLY A 169 2.04 -21.64 14.09
CA GLY A 169 1.12 -21.43 15.22
C GLY A 169 0.39 -20.08 15.24
N ASP A 170 0.57 -19.22 14.23
CA ASP A 170 -0.13 -17.93 14.12
C ASP A 170 -1.12 -17.93 12.94
N THR A 171 -2.09 -18.86 13.03
CA THR A 171 -3.14 -19.07 12.03
C THR A 171 -3.88 -17.79 11.64
N PRO A 172 -4.30 -16.91 12.58
CA PRO A 172 -5.04 -15.71 12.21
C PRO A 172 -4.24 -14.76 11.31
N ARG A 173 -2.95 -14.52 11.61
CA ARG A 173 -2.12 -13.64 10.77
C ARG A 173 -1.76 -14.31 9.44
N GLY A 174 -1.47 -15.61 9.46
CA GLY A 174 -1.24 -16.40 8.25
C GLY A 174 -2.43 -16.35 7.29
N ALA A 175 -3.65 -16.60 7.81
CA ALA A 175 -4.89 -16.53 7.05
C ALA A 175 -5.17 -15.12 6.51
N ALA A 176 -4.92 -14.08 7.31
CA ALA A 176 -5.09 -12.69 6.86
C ALA A 176 -4.15 -12.35 5.69
N LEU A 177 -2.90 -12.81 5.72
CA LEU A 177 -1.96 -12.60 4.61
C LEU A 177 -2.37 -13.37 3.36
N VAL A 178 -2.78 -14.63 3.50
CA VAL A 178 -3.31 -15.44 2.38
C VAL A 178 -4.54 -14.77 1.76
N ALA A 179 -5.45 -14.25 2.59
CA ALA A 179 -6.62 -13.51 2.11
C ALA A 179 -6.20 -12.26 1.32
N CYS A 180 -5.26 -11.45 1.83
CA CYS A 180 -4.75 -10.29 1.09
C CYS A 180 -4.08 -10.69 -0.24
N ALA A 181 -3.31 -11.79 -0.23
CA ALA A 181 -2.63 -12.32 -1.40
C ALA A 181 -3.61 -12.81 -2.47
N ALA A 182 -4.77 -13.36 -2.08
CA ALA A 182 -5.82 -13.76 -3.02
C ALA A 182 -6.65 -12.56 -3.53
N LEU A 183 -6.97 -11.61 -2.65
CA LEU A 183 -7.84 -10.48 -3.00
C LEU A 183 -7.22 -9.56 -4.07
N ALA A 184 -5.91 -9.33 -4.04
CA ALA A 184 -5.24 -8.44 -4.99
C ALA A 184 -5.36 -8.90 -6.46
N PRO A 185 -4.99 -10.15 -6.84
CA PRO A 185 -5.15 -10.64 -8.20
C PRO A 185 -6.63 -10.83 -8.58
N LEU A 186 -7.50 -11.30 -7.67
CA LEU A 186 -8.94 -11.43 -7.95
C LEU A 186 -9.57 -10.07 -8.30
N ALA A 187 -9.29 -9.04 -7.50
CA ALA A 187 -9.76 -7.69 -7.78
C ALA A 187 -9.13 -7.14 -9.07
N GLY A 188 -7.89 -7.51 -9.41
CA GLY A 188 -7.25 -7.15 -10.67
C GLY A 188 -7.94 -7.74 -11.89
N SER A 189 -8.27 -9.04 -11.84
CA SER A 189 -9.02 -9.73 -12.92
C SER A 189 -10.41 -9.12 -13.11
N LEU A 190 -11.06 -8.70 -12.04
CA LEU A 190 -12.37 -8.01 -12.12
C LEU A 190 -12.24 -6.58 -12.64
N ALA A 191 -11.11 -5.92 -12.40
CA ALA A 191 -10.85 -4.54 -12.83
C ALA A 191 -10.48 -4.42 -14.32
N VAL A 192 -10.28 -5.53 -15.04
CA VAL A 192 -10.03 -5.55 -16.50
C VAL A 192 -11.25 -5.96 -17.32
N LEU A 193 -12.40 -6.20 -16.69
CA LEU A 193 -13.66 -6.44 -17.38
C LEU A 193 -14.05 -5.21 -18.23
N PRO A 194 -14.78 -5.38 -19.35
CA PRO A 194 -15.27 -4.26 -20.13
C PRO A 194 -16.14 -3.33 -19.26
N ALA A 195 -15.82 -2.03 -19.24
CA ALA A 195 -16.49 -1.02 -18.41
C ALA A 195 -16.58 -1.42 -16.91
N PRO A 196 -15.45 -1.65 -16.22
CA PRO A 196 -15.47 -2.12 -14.86
C PRO A 196 -15.92 -0.98 -13.94
N PRO A 197 -16.94 -1.18 -13.08
CA PRO A 197 -17.37 -0.18 -12.11
C PRO A 197 -16.17 0.39 -11.34
N PHE A 198 -16.15 1.71 -11.11
CA PHE A 198 -15.04 2.36 -10.39
C PHE A 198 -14.76 1.71 -9.02
N VAL A 199 -15.78 1.10 -8.39
CA VAL A 199 -15.67 0.34 -7.14
C VAL A 199 -14.71 -0.85 -7.27
N LEU A 200 -14.69 -1.56 -8.39
CA LEU A 200 -13.77 -2.67 -8.62
C LEU A 200 -12.33 -2.18 -8.78
N GLN A 201 -12.14 -1.08 -9.49
CA GLN A 201 -10.82 -0.46 -9.69
C GLN A 201 -10.27 0.10 -8.36
N ALA A 202 -11.12 0.76 -7.56
CA ALA A 202 -10.77 1.20 -6.21
C ALA A 202 -10.52 0.01 -5.27
N GLY A 203 -11.28 -1.08 -5.43
CA GLY A 203 -11.10 -2.34 -4.71
C GLY A 203 -9.74 -2.96 -4.99
N HIS A 204 -9.32 -3.02 -6.27
CA HIS A 204 -8.00 -3.52 -6.65
C HIS A 204 -6.87 -2.69 -6.03
N ALA A 205 -6.94 -1.35 -6.14
CA ALA A 205 -5.95 -0.47 -5.52
C ALA A 205 -5.88 -0.64 -3.99
N THR A 206 -7.03 -0.88 -3.35
CA THR A 206 -7.12 -1.12 -1.91
C THR A 206 -6.50 -2.46 -1.54
N ALA A 207 -6.82 -3.52 -2.26
CA ALA A 207 -6.27 -4.86 -2.03
C ALA A 207 -4.75 -4.88 -2.20
N ALA A 208 -4.23 -4.21 -3.24
CA ALA A 208 -2.78 -4.05 -3.43
C ALA A 208 -2.11 -3.31 -2.27
N ALA A 209 -2.70 -2.21 -1.80
CA ALA A 209 -2.16 -1.46 -0.66
C ALA A 209 -2.21 -2.25 0.65
N LEU A 210 -3.27 -3.04 0.88
CA LEU A 210 -3.39 -3.93 2.03
C LEU A 210 -2.32 -5.03 2.00
N LEU A 211 -2.10 -5.65 0.83
CA LEU A 211 -1.05 -6.66 0.65
C LEU A 211 0.32 -6.08 0.99
N VAL A 212 0.69 -4.93 0.42
CA VAL A 212 1.97 -4.27 0.69
C VAL A 212 2.11 -3.94 2.18
N ALA A 213 1.06 -3.39 2.81
CA ALA A 213 1.09 -3.05 4.23
C ALA A 213 1.23 -4.28 5.14
N ALA A 214 0.51 -5.37 4.85
CA ALA A 214 0.57 -6.62 5.61
C ALA A 214 1.97 -7.25 5.53
N VAL A 215 2.56 -7.29 4.33
CA VAL A 215 3.92 -7.79 4.14
C VAL A 215 4.95 -6.87 4.79
N ALA A 216 4.79 -5.55 4.68
CA ALA A 216 5.68 -4.59 5.33
C ALA A 216 5.66 -4.72 6.85
N GLN A 217 4.48 -4.96 7.45
CA GLN A 217 4.35 -5.23 8.88
C GLN A 217 5.09 -6.49 9.29
N LEU A 218 4.95 -7.59 8.55
CA LEU A 218 5.65 -8.85 8.83
C LEU A 218 7.16 -8.70 8.68
N HIS A 219 7.61 -8.04 7.61
CA HIS A 219 9.01 -7.70 7.40
C HIS A 219 9.57 -6.85 8.56
N GLY A 220 8.78 -5.91 9.08
CA GLY A 220 9.14 -5.12 10.26
C GLY A 220 9.32 -5.96 11.52
N ARG A 221 8.47 -6.96 11.74
CA ARG A 221 8.62 -7.88 12.89
C ARG A 221 9.91 -8.68 12.80
N LEU A 222 10.22 -9.22 11.63
CA LEU A 222 11.43 -10.02 11.38
C LEU A 222 12.72 -9.19 11.55
N ALA A 223 12.71 -7.92 11.12
CA ALA A 223 13.86 -7.02 11.24
C ALA A 223 14.20 -6.61 12.70
N ARG A 224 13.38 -7.00 13.69
CA ARG A 224 13.69 -6.82 15.12
C ARG A 224 14.39 -8.04 15.74
N SER A 225 14.26 -9.21 15.11
CA SER A 225 14.81 -10.48 15.60
C SER A 225 16.23 -10.77 15.11
N ALA A 226 16.75 -9.95 14.19
CA ALA A 226 18.11 -9.99 13.67
C ALA A 226 18.96 -8.87 14.30
#